data_AF-A0A5K3EUY8-F1
#
_entry.id   AF-A0A5K3EUY8-F1
#
_cell.length_a   1.000
_cell.length_b   1.000
_cell.length_c   1.000
_cell.angle_alpha   90.00
_cell.angle_beta   90.00
_cell.angle_gamma   90.00
#
_symmetry.space_group_name_H-M   'P 1'
#
loop_
_entity.id
_entity.type
_entity.pdbx_description
1 polymer ?
#
loop_
_entity_poly.entity_id
_entity_poly.type
_entity_poly.pdbx_seq_one_letter_code
_entity_poly.pdbx_strand_id
1 'polypeptide(L)'
;MSENKTKWIEALTRRGKCDSVVDEFESKQLANVMKTTGAERIISNYIPGKLEETGWNERIFEECRRWLKEHTASGKPVFYGQKIREKYREPEDVDPSELVKPLEKIAMSLVPEVVCRELMDHIIKVINENLLD
;
A
#
# COMPACT_ATOMS: atom_id res chain seq x y z
N MET A 1 -5.21 -25.17 22.96
CA MET A 1 -5.09 -24.01 22.06
C MET A 1 -6.38 -23.23 22.16
N SER A 2 -6.36 -21.95 22.51
CA SER A 2 -7.61 -21.18 22.64
C SER A 2 -8.30 -21.07 21.27
N GLU A 3 -9.63 -21.19 21.22
CA GLU A 3 -10.42 -21.10 19.98
C GLU A 3 -10.18 -19.81 19.21
N ASN A 4 -9.85 -18.72 19.93
CA ASN A 4 -9.53 -17.43 19.32
C ASN A 4 -8.17 -17.48 18.60
N LYS A 5 -7.15 -18.18 19.12
CA LYS A 5 -5.84 -18.33 18.45
C LYS A 5 -5.97 -18.84 17.02
N THR A 6 -6.77 -19.87 16.84
CA THR A 6 -6.95 -20.51 15.53
C THR A 6 -7.73 -19.62 14.58
N LYS A 7 -8.73 -18.88 15.08
CA LYS A 7 -9.56 -17.97 14.26
C LYS A 7 -8.76 -16.82 13.66
N TRP A 8 -7.86 -16.19 14.41
CA TRP A 8 -7.08 -15.05 13.93
C TRP A 8 -6.07 -15.44 12.86
N ILE A 9 -5.35 -16.54 13.09
CA ILE A 9 -4.41 -17.08 12.12
C ILE A 9 -5.18 -17.56 10.88
N GLU A 10 -6.29 -18.28 11.06
CA GLU A 10 -7.11 -18.71 9.91
C GLU A 10 -7.69 -17.53 9.13
N ALA A 11 -8.13 -16.45 9.78
CA ALA A 11 -8.63 -15.24 9.11
C ALA A 11 -7.54 -14.56 8.27
N LEU A 12 -6.32 -14.43 8.81
CA LEU A 12 -5.17 -13.88 8.09
C LEU A 12 -4.70 -14.77 6.94
N THR A 13 -4.94 -16.09 7.02
CA THR A 13 -4.47 -17.06 6.02
C THR A 13 -5.54 -17.39 4.96
N ARG A 14 -6.84 -17.12 5.21
CA ARG A 14 -7.93 -17.39 4.26
C ARG A 14 -8.06 -16.27 3.23
N ARG A 15 -7.80 -16.59 1.96
CA ARG A 15 -8.28 -15.78 0.82
C ARG A 15 -9.82 -15.83 0.76
N GLY A 16 -10.50 -14.80 1.26
CA GLY A 16 -11.73 -14.32 0.62
C GLY A 16 -13.04 -14.15 1.40
N LYS A 17 -13.14 -14.36 2.72
CA LYS A 17 -14.36 -13.97 3.48
C LYS A 17 -14.04 -13.61 4.94
N CYS A 18 -14.19 -12.33 5.29
CA CYS A 18 -14.18 -11.83 6.67
C CYS A 18 -15.63 -11.58 7.11
N ASP A 19 -16.09 -12.26 8.18
CA ASP A 19 -17.39 -12.02 8.81
C ASP A 19 -17.26 -10.81 9.76
N SER A 20 -17.95 -9.72 9.44
CA SER A 20 -17.60 -8.34 9.83
C SER A 20 -17.84 -7.92 11.29
N VAL A 21 -18.56 -8.71 12.10
CA VAL A 21 -18.98 -8.26 13.46
C VAL A 21 -18.05 -8.75 14.56
N VAL A 22 -17.44 -9.93 14.40
CA VAL A 22 -16.40 -10.45 15.30
C VAL A 22 -15.06 -9.74 15.04
N ASP A 23 -14.88 -9.29 13.79
CA ASP A 23 -13.67 -8.68 13.26
C ASP A 23 -13.36 -7.27 13.83
N GLU A 24 -14.37 -6.45 14.18
CA GLU A 24 -14.09 -5.09 14.68
C GLU A 24 -13.53 -5.06 16.10
N PHE A 25 -14.05 -5.89 17.00
CA PHE A 25 -13.57 -5.96 18.39
C PHE A 25 -12.16 -6.56 18.41
N GLU A 26 -11.97 -7.62 17.65
CA GLU A 26 -10.68 -8.28 17.44
C GLU A 26 -9.69 -7.30 16.78
N SER A 27 -10.01 -6.68 15.65
CA SER A 27 -9.17 -5.66 15.00
C SER A 27 -8.79 -4.50 15.92
N LYS A 28 -9.70 -4.03 16.79
CA LYS A 28 -9.40 -2.99 17.79
C LYS A 28 -8.43 -3.49 18.87
N GLN A 29 -8.60 -4.72 19.34
CA GLN A 29 -7.66 -5.32 20.30
C GLN A 29 -6.26 -5.49 19.69
N LEU A 30 -6.17 -5.96 18.44
CA LEU A 30 -4.89 -6.07 17.73
C LEU A 30 -4.26 -4.71 17.47
N ALA A 31 -5.02 -3.73 16.99
CA ALA A 31 -4.52 -2.37 16.80
C ALA A 31 -3.97 -1.79 18.11
N ASN A 32 -4.67 -2.01 19.23
CA ASN A 32 -4.21 -1.60 20.55
C ASN A 32 -2.90 -2.33 20.95
N VAL A 33 -2.80 -3.64 20.74
CA VAL A 33 -1.57 -4.39 21.04
C VAL A 33 -0.40 -3.96 20.15
N MET A 34 -0.64 -3.79 18.86
CA MET A 34 0.38 -3.30 17.91
C MET A 34 0.91 -1.92 18.32
N LYS A 35 0.03 -1.07 18.86
CA LYS A 35 0.37 0.25 19.37
C LYS A 35 1.12 0.19 20.70
N THR A 36 0.66 -0.60 21.67
CA THR A 36 1.27 -0.69 23.01
C THR A 36 2.63 -1.39 22.99
N THR A 37 2.80 -2.39 22.12
CA THR A 37 4.08 -3.10 21.93
C THR A 37 5.08 -2.33 21.07
N GLY A 38 4.63 -1.28 20.38
CA GLY A 38 5.45 -0.53 19.42
C GLY A 38 5.68 -1.24 18.09
N ALA A 39 5.07 -2.42 17.89
CA ALA A 39 5.16 -3.18 16.64
C ALA A 39 4.67 -2.37 15.42
N GLU A 40 3.65 -1.53 15.59
CA GLU A 40 3.17 -0.62 14.55
C GLU A 40 4.29 0.30 14.04
N ARG A 41 5.12 0.83 14.94
CA ARG A 41 6.24 1.70 14.59
C ARG A 41 7.38 0.94 13.91
N ILE A 42 7.65 -0.29 14.37
CA ILE A 42 8.66 -1.15 13.76
C ILE A 42 8.27 -1.47 12.31
N ILE A 43 7.03 -1.88 12.08
CA ILE A 43 6.51 -2.17 10.75
C ILE A 43 6.50 -0.92 9.88
N SER A 44 6.04 0.22 10.40
CA SER A 44 6.00 1.48 9.66
C SER A 44 7.39 1.95 9.22
N ASN A 45 8.43 1.67 10.00
CA ASN A 45 9.82 1.97 9.63
C ASN A 45 10.41 0.94 8.66
N TYR A 46 9.94 -0.31 8.70
CA TYR A 46 10.43 -1.39 7.84
C TYR A 46 9.93 -1.27 6.40
N ILE A 47 8.64 -0.96 6.23
CA ILE A 47 7.97 -0.97 4.92
C ILE A 47 8.68 -0.10 3.87
N PRO A 48 9.05 1.17 4.15
CA PRO A 48 9.67 2.01 3.13
C PRO A 48 10.97 1.43 2.59
N GLY A 49 11.85 0.95 3.48
CA GLY A 49 13.12 0.34 3.08
C GLY A 49 12.91 -0.93 2.26
N LYS A 50 11.93 -1.75 2.63
CA LYS A 50 11.66 -2.99 1.90
C LYS A 50 11.04 -2.75 0.52
N LEU A 51 10.17 -1.76 0.39
CA LEU A 51 9.62 -1.35 -0.90
C LEU A 51 10.70 -0.77 -1.82
N GLU A 52 11.68 -0.06 -1.26
CA GLU A 52 12.84 0.41 -2.01
C GLU A 52 13.72 -0.74 -2.51
N GLU A 53 14.12 -1.67 -1.63
CA GLU A 53 14.94 -2.85 -1.97
C GLU A 53 14.32 -3.71 -3.08
N THR A 54 12.99 -3.78 -3.11
CA THR A 54 12.26 -4.61 -4.08
C THR A 54 11.96 -3.90 -5.40
N GLY A 55 12.41 -2.65 -5.55
CA GLY A 55 12.23 -1.83 -6.74
C GLY A 55 10.79 -1.33 -6.91
N TRP A 56 9.96 -1.38 -5.86
CA TRP A 56 8.57 -0.88 -5.94
C TRP A 56 8.54 0.62 -6.24
N ASN A 57 9.40 1.41 -5.59
CA ASN A 57 9.50 2.86 -5.82
C ASN A 57 9.76 3.19 -7.29
N GLU A 58 10.66 2.44 -7.94
CA GLU A 58 10.99 2.65 -9.36
C GLU A 58 9.79 2.33 -10.26
N ARG A 59 9.09 1.22 -10.01
CA ARG A 59 7.89 0.84 -10.77
C ARG A 59 6.78 1.88 -10.63
N ILE A 60 6.50 2.36 -9.41
CA ILE A 60 5.51 3.42 -9.19
C ILE A 60 5.91 4.71 -9.88
N PHE A 61 7.20 5.05 -9.83
CA PHE A 61 7.69 6.24 -10.50
C PHE A 61 7.51 6.16 -12.03
N GLU A 62 7.69 4.99 -12.64
CA GLU A 62 7.39 4.77 -14.06
C GLU A 62 5.89 4.91 -14.38
N GLU A 63 5.01 4.39 -13.53
CA GLU A 63 3.56 4.56 -13.68
C GLU A 63 3.14 6.04 -13.56
N CYS A 64 3.73 6.79 -12.61
CA CYS A 64 3.56 8.23 -12.52
C CYS A 64 3.98 8.94 -13.81
N ARG A 65 5.15 8.58 -14.37
CA ARG A 65 5.64 9.17 -15.63
C ARG A 65 4.73 8.82 -16.80
N ARG A 66 4.23 7.58 -16.88
CA ARG A 66 3.31 7.14 -17.93
C ARG A 66 2.01 7.94 -17.88
N TRP A 67 1.42 8.05 -16.68
CA TRP A 67 0.21 8.83 -16.47
C TRP A 67 0.41 10.29 -16.87
N LEU A 68 1.50 10.93 -16.43
CA LEU A 68 1.80 12.32 -16.80
C LEU A 68 1.92 12.49 -18.32
N LYS A 69 2.61 11.59 -19.03
CA LYS A 69 2.70 11.67 -20.50
C LYS A 69 1.33 11.58 -21.18
N GLU A 70 0.45 10.71 -20.69
CA GLU A 70 -0.88 10.52 -21.28
C GLU A 70 -1.79 11.75 -21.08
N HIS A 71 -1.69 12.39 -19.90
CA HIS A 71 -2.62 13.40 -19.42
C HIS A 71 -2.11 14.85 -19.56
N THR A 72 -0.83 15.05 -19.88
CA THR A 72 -0.21 16.37 -20.00
C THR A 72 0.39 16.62 -21.38
N ALA A 73 0.86 17.84 -21.61
CA ALA A 73 1.59 18.23 -22.81
C ALA A 73 2.85 17.36 -23.06
N SER A 74 3.44 16.78 -22.02
CA SER A 74 4.71 16.04 -22.10
C SER A 74 4.69 14.77 -22.97
N GLY A 75 3.52 14.18 -23.22
CA GLY A 75 3.38 13.04 -24.14
C GLY A 75 2.74 13.38 -25.48
N LYS A 76 2.54 14.67 -25.80
CA LYS A 76 1.98 15.08 -27.10
C LYS A 76 3.09 15.41 -28.10
N PRO A 77 2.95 15.00 -29.38
CA PRO A 77 3.93 15.37 -30.40
C PRO A 77 3.96 16.88 -30.59
N VAL A 78 5.17 17.44 -30.66
CA VAL A 78 5.37 18.88 -30.92
C VAL A 78 5.65 19.09 -32.40
N PHE A 79 4.74 19.78 -33.09
CA PHE A 79 4.99 20.26 -34.45
C PHE A 79 5.44 21.73 -34.42
N TYR A 80 6.32 22.12 -35.35
CA TYR A 80 6.80 23.50 -35.47
C TYR A 80 5.62 24.47 -35.64
N GLY A 81 5.52 25.47 -34.76
CA GLY A 81 4.43 26.46 -34.74
C GLY A 81 3.20 26.10 -33.90
N GLN A 82 3.16 24.93 -33.25
CA GLN A 82 2.02 24.51 -32.43
C GLN A 82 2.08 25.07 -31.00
N LYS A 83 1.02 25.76 -30.56
CA LYS A 83 0.85 26.19 -29.17
C LYS A 83 0.17 25.10 -28.33
N ILE A 84 0.94 24.14 -27.84
CA ILE A 84 0.43 22.98 -27.07
C ILE A 84 -0.28 23.39 -25.78
N ARG A 85 0.22 24.45 -25.13
CA ARG A 85 -0.31 25.00 -23.87
C ARG A 85 -1.77 25.47 -23.94
N GLU A 86 -2.31 25.74 -25.13
CA GLU A 86 -3.72 26.14 -25.28
C GLU A 86 -4.69 24.95 -25.14
N LYS A 87 -4.19 23.70 -25.26
CA LYS A 87 -5.02 22.48 -25.21
C LYS A 87 -4.63 21.49 -24.13
N TYR A 88 -3.38 21.51 -23.66
CA TYR A 88 -2.87 20.57 -22.67
C TYR A 88 -2.08 21.31 -21.59
N ARG A 89 -2.32 20.95 -20.32
CA ARG A 89 -1.59 21.44 -19.16
C ARG A 89 -0.14 20.94 -19.18
N GLU A 90 0.78 21.72 -18.65
CA GLU A 90 2.14 21.25 -18.38
C GLU A 90 2.11 20.28 -17.17
N PRO A 91 3.08 19.36 -17.03
CA PRO A 91 3.16 18.48 -15.86
C PRO A 91 3.20 19.22 -14.52
N GLU A 92 3.79 20.41 -14.50
CA GLU A 92 3.91 21.27 -13.30
C GLU A 92 2.57 21.85 -12.85
N ASP A 93 1.60 21.95 -13.76
CA ASP A 93 0.26 22.50 -13.49
C ASP A 93 -0.73 21.42 -12.99
N VAL A 94 -0.29 20.16 -12.87
CA VAL A 94 -1.12 19.05 -12.40
C VAL A 94 -1.12 19.01 -10.87
N ASP A 95 -2.31 19.03 -10.28
CA ASP A 95 -2.46 18.81 -8.83
C ASP A 95 -2.01 17.38 -8.48
N PRO A 96 -1.11 17.19 -7.48
CA PRO A 96 -0.65 15.86 -7.08
C PRO A 96 -1.77 14.88 -6.74
N SER A 97 -2.92 15.35 -6.24
CA SER A 97 -4.07 14.50 -5.94
C SER A 97 -4.74 13.91 -7.19
N GLU A 98 -4.66 14.60 -8.35
CA GLU A 98 -5.12 14.07 -9.64
C GLU A 98 -4.26 12.90 -10.11
N LEU A 99 -2.96 12.94 -9.77
CA LEU A 99 -2.00 11.86 -10.07
C LEU A 99 -2.13 10.69 -9.09
N VAL A 100 -2.25 10.96 -7.79
CA VAL A 100 -2.23 9.92 -6.74
C VAL A 100 -3.48 9.04 -6.77
N LYS A 101 -4.67 9.63 -6.89
CA LYS A 101 -5.95 8.88 -6.85
C LYS A 101 -6.03 7.70 -7.83
N PRO A 102 -5.71 7.87 -9.14
CA PRO A 102 -5.75 6.75 -10.08
C PRO A 102 -4.63 5.73 -9.84
N LEU A 103 -3.48 6.19 -9.31
CA LEU A 103 -2.31 5.34 -9.10
C LEU A 103 -2.36 4.55 -7.79
N GLU A 104 -3.19 4.93 -6.81
CA GLU A 104 -3.27 4.27 -5.51
C GLU A 104 -3.61 2.77 -5.62
N LYS A 105 -4.59 2.42 -6.47
CA LYS A 105 -4.95 1.01 -6.71
C LYS A 105 -3.82 0.24 -7.41
N ILE A 106 -3.16 0.87 -8.37
CA ILE A 106 -2.03 0.28 -9.08
C ILE A 106 -0.88 0.05 -8.09
N ALA A 107 -0.62 1.04 -7.25
CA ALA A 107 0.43 1.00 -6.24
C ALA A 107 0.26 -0.16 -5.26
N MET A 108 -0.96 -0.38 -4.77
CA MET A 108 -1.29 -1.53 -3.94
C MET A 108 -1.11 -2.87 -4.69
N SER A 109 -1.48 -2.94 -5.97
CA SER A 109 -1.34 -4.17 -6.77
C SER A 109 0.11 -4.53 -7.10
N LEU A 110 1.00 -3.54 -7.11
CA LEU A 110 2.41 -3.72 -7.42
C LEU A 110 3.26 -4.09 -6.20
N VAL A 111 2.69 -4.05 -4.98
CA VAL A 111 3.40 -4.45 -3.76
C VAL A 111 3.86 -5.90 -3.91
N PRO A 112 5.17 -6.18 -3.78
CA PRO A 112 5.66 -7.55 -3.95
C PRO A 112 5.13 -8.48 -2.87
N GLU A 113 4.75 -9.71 -3.25
CA GLU A 113 4.20 -10.70 -2.33
C GLU A 113 5.12 -11.01 -1.14
N VAL A 114 6.44 -10.90 -1.33
CA VAL A 114 7.45 -11.10 -0.29
C VAL A 114 7.26 -10.09 0.84
N VAL A 115 6.99 -8.81 0.51
CA VAL A 115 6.73 -7.76 1.50
C VAL A 115 5.45 -8.06 2.27
N CYS A 116 4.38 -8.44 1.56
CA CYS A 116 3.12 -8.83 2.20
C CYS A 116 3.29 -10.02 3.15
N ARG A 117 4.07 -11.03 2.76
CA ARG A 117 4.33 -12.22 3.59
C ARG A 117 5.11 -11.87 4.84
N GLU A 118 6.21 -11.14 4.72
CA GLU A 118 7.03 -10.73 5.87
C GLU A 118 6.24 -9.87 6.86
N LEU A 119 5.36 -8.99 6.36
CA LEU A 119 4.47 -8.21 7.20
C LEU A 119 3.47 -9.08 7.97
N MET A 120 2.85 -10.05 7.29
CA MET A 120 1.96 -11.00 7.96
C MET A 120 2.70 -11.83 9.01
N ASP A 121 3.91 -12.30 8.71
CA ASP A 121 4.73 -13.06 9.65
C ASP A 121 5.05 -12.22 10.91
N HIS A 122 5.34 -10.93 10.73
CA HIS A 122 5.59 -10.01 11.84
C HIS A 122 4.34 -9.80 12.69
N ILE A 123 3.18 -9.59 12.07
CA ILE A 123 1.90 -9.43 12.77
C ILE A 123 1.54 -10.71 13.54
N ILE A 124 1.67 -11.88 12.90
CA ILE A 124 1.42 -13.19 13.53
C ILE A 124 2.35 -13.39 14.72
N LYS A 125 3.63 -13.01 14.61
CA LYS A 125 4.58 -13.07 15.72
C LYS A 125 4.14 -12.20 16.89
N VAL A 126 3.73 -10.96 16.64
CA VAL A 126 3.25 -10.03 17.68
C VAL A 126 2.00 -10.57 18.37
N ILE A 127 1.05 -11.13 17.61
CA ILE A 127 -0.13 -11.80 18.16
C ILE A 127 0.29 -12.95 19.06
N ASN A 128 1.20 -13.81 18.59
CA ASN A 128 1.65 -14.96 19.35
C ASN A 128 2.37 -14.60 20.65
N GLU A 129 3.06 -13.46 20.70
CA GLU A 129 3.86 -13.03 21.85
C GLU A 129 3.07 -12.20 22.87
N ASN A 130 1.97 -11.54 22.49
CA ASN A 130 1.30 -10.54 23.34
C ASN A 130 -0.20 -10.76 23.56
N LEU A 131 -0.86 -11.60 22.75
CA LEU A 131 -2.29 -11.92 22.86
C LEU A 131 -2.53 -13.38 23.25
N LEU A 132 -1.45 -14.15 23.44
CA LEU A 132 -1.50 -15.55 23.84
C LEU A 132 -0.93 -15.73 25.26
N ASP A 133 -1.72 -15.34 26.26
CA ASP A 133 -1.74 -15.93 27.60
C ASP A 133 -3.19 -16.27 27.98
#